data_AF-A0AAV0Y569-F1
#
_entry.id   AF-A0AAV0Y569-F1
#
_cell.length_a   1.000
_cell.length_b   1.000
_cell.length_c   1.000
_cell.angle_alpha   90.00
_cell.angle_beta   90.00
_cell.angle_gamma   90.00
#
_symmetry.space_group_name_H-M   'P 1'
#
loop_
_entity.id
_entity.type
_entity.pdbx_description
1 polymer ?
#
loop_
_entity_poly.entity_id
_entity_poly.type
_entity_poly.pdbx_seq_one_letter_code
_entity_poly.pdbx_strand_id
1 'polypeptide(L)'
;MRKAVKEVIEKRMTFRNACIEFYVSKSTLERKIKQKNFDPSYDTGNKVALGPISKVFSTAEETELVSYLQLMEGRLFGLTSIDLRKIAYQLYMFWIV
;
A
#
# COMPACT_ATOMS: atom_id res chain seq x y z
N MET A 1 -3.51 0.59 -11.01
CA MET A 1 -3.21 2.02 -11.30
C MET A 1 -1.85 2.27 -11.93
N ARG A 2 -0.70 2.03 -11.27
CA ARG A 2 0.64 2.32 -11.86
C ARG A 2 0.83 1.74 -13.26
N LYS A 3 0.47 0.45 -13.45
CA LYS A 3 0.54 -0.26 -14.73
C LYS A 3 -0.30 0.41 -15.82
N ALA A 4 -1.57 0.72 -15.53
CA ALA A 4 -2.47 1.40 -16.46
C ALA A 4 -1.93 2.76 -16.94
N VAL A 5 -1.37 3.57 -16.03
CA VAL A 5 -0.79 4.87 -16.39
C VAL A 5 0.45 4.70 -17.26
N LYS A 6 1.31 3.72 -16.96
CA LYS A 6 2.53 3.43 -17.73
C LYS A 6 2.20 3.03 -19.18
N GLU A 7 1.28 2.09 -19.36
CA GLU A 7 0.90 1.59 -20.70
C GLU A 7 0.29 2.68 -21.59
N VAL A 8 -0.42 3.64 -21.00
CA VAL A 8 -1.01 4.77 -21.73
C VAL A 8 0.04 5.85 -22.05
N ILE A 9 0.95 6.17 -21.13
CA ILE A 9 2.05 7.13 -21.37
C ILE A 9 2.99 6.60 -22.44
N GLU A 10 3.32 5.31 -22.41
CA GLU A 10 4.18 4.64 -23.39
C GLU A 10 3.46 4.36 -24.73
N LYS A 11 2.21 4.84 -24.87
CA LYS A 11 1.35 4.69 -26.07
C LYS A 11 1.14 3.24 -26.54
N ARG A 12 1.38 2.26 -25.67
CA ARG A 12 1.13 0.84 -25.97
C ARG A 12 -0.35 0.49 -25.97
N MET A 13 -1.17 1.26 -25.24
CA MET A 13 -2.60 1.03 -25.17
C MET A 13 -3.39 2.34 -25.20
N THR A 14 -4.56 2.33 -25.86
CA THR A 14 -5.48 3.46 -25.85
C THR A 14 -6.14 3.63 -24.48
N PHE A 15 -6.58 4.85 -24.16
CA PHE A 15 -7.27 5.15 -22.91
C PHE A 15 -8.44 4.20 -22.64
N ARG A 16 -9.24 3.91 -23.68
CA ARG A 16 -10.42 3.04 -23.56
C ARG A 16 -10.01 1.61 -23.21
N ASN A 17 -9.03 1.07 -23.91
CA ASN A 17 -8.55 -0.30 -23.66
C ASN A 17 -7.91 -0.41 -22.27
N ALA A 18 -7.16 0.62 -21.84
CA ALA A 18 -6.58 0.67 -20.51
C ALA A 18 -7.62 0.70 -19.39
N CYS A 19 -8.75 1.39 -19.59
CA CYS A 19 -9.84 1.41 -18.62
C CYS A 19 -10.49 0.02 -18.46
N ILE A 20 -10.68 -0.70 -19.57
CA ILE A 20 -11.28 -2.03 -19.59
C ILE A 20 -10.32 -3.06 -18.97
N GLU A 21 -9.08 -3.10 -19.45
CA GLU A 21 -8.07 -4.08 -19.03
C GLU A 21 -7.71 -3.99 -17.55
N PHE A 22 -7.57 -2.75 -17.03
CA PHE A 22 -7.16 -2.53 -15.65
C PHE A 22 -8.32 -2.21 -14.70
N TYR A 23 -9.57 -2.29 -15.17
CA TYR A 23 -10.78 -1.97 -14.40
C TYR A 23 -10.70 -0.60 -13.70
N VAL A 24 -10.30 0.44 -14.45
CA VAL A 24 -10.15 1.81 -13.94
C VAL A 24 -11.12 2.74 -14.64
N SER A 25 -11.75 3.66 -13.90
CA SER A 25 -12.57 4.70 -14.51
C SER A 25 -11.73 5.71 -15.31
N LYS A 26 -12.28 6.17 -16.44
CA LYS A 26 -11.61 7.12 -17.34
C LYS A 26 -11.16 8.39 -16.62
N SER A 27 -12.02 8.99 -15.79
CA SER A 27 -11.72 10.20 -15.02
C SER A 27 -10.56 10.00 -14.05
N THR A 28 -10.45 8.82 -13.42
CA THR A 28 -9.33 8.50 -12.53
C THR A 28 -8.03 8.37 -13.29
N LEU A 29 -8.06 7.71 -14.45
CA LEU A 29 -6.89 7.50 -15.30
C LEU A 29 -6.37 8.84 -15.86
N GLU A 30 -7.25 9.68 -16.38
CA GLU A 30 -6.93 11.03 -16.88
C GLU A 30 -6.31 11.91 -15.79
N ARG A 31 -6.93 11.94 -14.61
CA ARG A 31 -6.40 12.72 -13.47
C ARG A 31 -4.97 12.31 -13.12
N LYS A 32 -4.71 11.01 -13.07
CA LYS A 32 -3.39 10.46 -12.70
C LYS A 32 -2.33 10.69 -13.77
N ILE A 33 -2.70 10.62 -15.04
CA ILE A 33 -1.78 10.95 -16.15
C ILE A 33 -1.46 12.44 -16.14
N LYS A 34 -2.45 13.31 -15.94
CA LYS A 34 -2.21 14.76 -15.83
C LYS A 34 -1.24 15.10 -14.69
N GLN A 35 -1.42 14.46 -13.52
CA GLN A 35 -0.50 14.61 -12.39
C GLN A 35 0.91 14.09 -12.70
N LYS A 36 1.03 12.95 -13.39
CA LYS A 36 2.33 12.36 -13.78
C LYS A 36 3.08 13.19 -14.84
N ASN A 37 2.34 13.85 -15.74
CA ASN A 37 2.92 14.75 -16.72
C ASN A 37 3.35 16.09 -16.10
N PHE A 38 2.67 16.54 -15.05
CA PHE A 38 3.03 17.75 -14.30
C PHE A 38 4.23 17.51 -13.39
N ASP A 39 4.25 16.38 -12.68
CA ASP A 39 5.33 15.96 -11.80
C ASP A 39 5.78 14.53 -12.19
N PRO A 40 6.92 14.38 -12.88
CA PRO A 40 7.47 13.06 -13.23
C PRO A 40 7.79 12.18 -12.01
N SER A 41 8.04 12.77 -10.84
CA SER A 41 8.27 12.06 -9.58
C SER A 41 6.96 11.54 -8.96
N TYR A 42 5.81 12.04 -9.42
CA TYR A 42 4.51 11.68 -8.89
C TYR A 42 4.27 10.16 -8.90
N ASP A 43 4.09 9.59 -7.72
CA ASP A 43 3.77 8.18 -7.59
C ASP A 43 2.27 7.95 -7.89
N THR A 44 2.00 7.37 -9.05
CA THR A 44 0.65 7.03 -9.51
C THR A 44 0.02 5.86 -8.74
N GLY A 45 0.81 5.17 -7.91
CA GLY A 45 0.33 4.13 -7.00
C GLY A 45 0.09 4.61 -5.59
N ASN A 46 0.44 5.86 -5.25
CA ASN A 46 0.27 6.32 -3.88
C ASN A 46 -1.22 6.36 -3.52
N LYS A 47 -1.56 5.53 -2.54
CA LYS A 47 -2.69 5.73 -1.64
C LYS A 47 -2.57 7.18 -1.19
N VAL A 48 -3.58 7.99 -1.50
CA VAL A 48 -3.65 9.36 -0.98
C VAL A 48 -3.36 9.26 0.51
N ALA A 49 -2.34 9.98 1.01
CA ALA A 49 -2.10 10.03 2.45
C ALA A 49 -3.43 10.42 3.09
N LEU A 50 -3.90 9.64 4.06
CA LEU A 50 -5.24 9.79 4.68
C LEU A 50 -5.31 11.02 5.60
N GLY A 51 -4.70 12.14 5.17
CA GLY A 51 -4.47 13.32 5.97
C GLY A 51 -3.50 13.03 7.12
N PRO A 52 -3.87 13.34 8.38
CA PRO A 52 -2.98 13.21 9.55
C PRO A 52 -2.74 11.76 9.98
N ILE A 53 -3.40 10.78 9.36
CA ILE A 53 -3.20 9.36 9.69
C ILE A 53 -1.89 8.91 9.07
N SER A 54 -0.83 8.93 9.89
CA SER A 54 0.47 8.36 9.56
C SER A 54 0.55 6.91 10.00
N LYS A 55 1.48 6.17 9.37
CA LYS A 55 1.88 4.87 9.89
C LYS A 55 2.61 5.08 11.22
N VAL A 56 2.19 4.34 12.25
CA VAL A 56 2.86 4.32 13.56
C VAL A 56 4.10 3.44 13.50
N PHE A 57 3.99 2.28 12.85
CA PHE A 57 5.10 1.36 12.68
C PHE A 57 5.91 1.65 11.42
N SER A 58 7.24 1.52 11.53
CA SER A 58 8.12 1.48 10.37
C SER A 58 7.91 0.19 9.56
N THR A 59 8.35 0.16 8.30
CA THR A 59 8.26 -1.08 7.49
C THR A 59 9.06 -2.23 8.09
N ALA A 60 10.14 -1.94 8.81
CA ALA A 60 10.94 -2.96 9.49
C ALA A 60 10.15 -3.58 10.66
N GLU A 61 9.54 -2.75 11.50
CA GLU A 61 8.71 -3.18 12.62
C GLU A 61 7.46 -3.96 12.16
N GLU A 62 6.79 -3.48 11.09
CA GLU A 62 5.67 -4.21 10.48
C GLU A 62 6.13 -5.62 10.01
N THR A 63 7.34 -5.73 9.44
CA THR A 63 7.88 -7.01 8.95
C THR A 63 8.22 -7.95 10.10
N GLU A 64 8.83 -7.44 11.18
CA GLU A 64 9.13 -8.21 12.38
C GLU A 64 7.83 -8.76 13.02
N LEU A 65 6.83 -7.89 13.19
CA LEU A 65 5.54 -8.27 13.76
C LEU A 65 4.85 -9.37 12.94
N VAL A 66 4.84 -9.24 11.60
CA VAL A 66 4.26 -10.25 10.71
C VAL A 66 5.01 -11.58 10.80
N SER A 67 6.34 -11.53 10.81
CA SER A 67 7.18 -12.74 10.89
C SER A 67 6.92 -13.50 12.20
N TYR A 68 6.79 -12.76 13.31
CA TYR A 68 6.45 -13.34 14.61
C TYR A 68 5.06 -14.01 14.60
N LEU A 69 4.05 -13.33 14.05
CA LEU A 69 2.68 -13.85 13.98
C LEU A 69 2.61 -15.14 13.15
N GLN A 70 3.29 -15.19 11.99
CA GLN A 70 3.34 -16.37 11.13
C GLN A 70 4.00 -17.57 11.85
N LEU A 71 5.05 -17.30 12.62
CA LEU A 71 5.74 -18.34 13.39
C LEU A 71 4.87 -18.89 14.53
N MET A 72 4.10 -18.01 15.19
CA MET A 72 3.13 -18.44 16.21
C MET A 72 1.96 -19.21 15.62
N GLU A 73 1.42 -18.77 14.49
CA GLU A 73 0.36 -19.48 13.75
C GLU A 73 0.83 -20.87 13.31
N GLY A 74 2.05 -20.99 12.78
CA GLY A 74 2.64 -22.27 12.39
C GLY A 74 2.84 -23.25 13.56
N ARG A 75 2.85 -22.75 14.79
CA ARG A 75 2.87 -23.55 16.03
C ARG A 75 1.46 -23.85 16.58
N LEU A 76 0.41 -23.56 15.79
CA LEU A 76 -1.00 -23.74 16.12
C LEU A 76 -1.43 -22.92 17.36
N PHE A 77 -0.76 -21.79 17.63
CA PHE A 77 -1.30 -20.83 18.59
C PHE A 77 -2.47 -20.10 17.93
N GLY A 78 -3.66 -20.26 18.52
CA GLY A 78 -4.84 -19.49 18.13
C GLY A 78 -4.64 -18.03 18.48
N LEU A 79 -4.27 -17.20 17.50
CA LEU A 79 -4.09 -15.77 17.69
C LEU A 79 -5.40 -15.04 17.44
N THR A 80 -5.83 -14.25 18.42
CA THR A 80 -6.97 -13.34 18.23
C THR A 80 -6.48 -11.92 17.92
N SER A 81 -7.39 -11.07 17.45
CA SER A 81 -7.08 -9.64 17.24
C SER A 81 -6.67 -8.91 18.52
N ILE A 82 -7.04 -9.43 19.69
CA ILE A 82 -6.63 -8.89 20.99
C ILE A 82 -5.15 -9.20 21.23
N ASP A 83 -4.71 -10.42 20.92
CA ASP A 83 -3.32 -10.85 21.11
C ASP A 83 -2.39 -10.11 20.15
N LEU A 84 -2.80 -9.95 18.88
CA LEU A 84 -2.08 -9.12 17.92
C LEU A 84 -1.86 -7.70 18.44
N ARG A 85 -2.90 -7.10 19.04
CA ARG A 85 -2.80 -5.75 19.59
C ARG A 85 -1.84 -5.69 20.78
N LYS A 86 -1.89 -6.69 21.68
CA LYS A 86 -0.95 -6.79 22.82
C LYS A 86 0.50 -6.89 22.34
N ILE A 87 0.76 -7.77 21.36
CA ILE A 87 2.09 -7.96 20.78
C ILE A 87 2.59 -6.67 20.12
N ALA A 88 1.71 -5.98 19.36
CA ALA A 88 2.05 -4.70 18.74
C ALA A 88 2.42 -3.62 19.78
N TYR A 89 1.70 -3.53 20.89
CA TYR A 89 2.04 -2.60 21.98
C TYR A 89 3.34 -2.98 22.69
N GLN A 90 3.57 -4.28 22.92
CA GLN A 90 4.82 -4.77 23.53
C GLN A 90 6.03 -4.45 22.65
N LEU A 91 5.91 -4.67 21.33
CA LEU A 91 6.94 -4.33 20.37
C LEU A 91 7.27 -2.84 20.47
N TYR A 92 6.26 -1.96 20.42
CA TYR A 92 6.49 -0.52 20.51
C TYR A 92 7.10 -0.07 21.86
N MET A 93 6.66 -0.67 22.98
CA MET A 93 7.17 -0.35 24.31
C MET A 93 8.64 -0.75 24.47
N PHE A 94 9.05 -1.87 23.87
CA PHE A 94 10.43 -2.38 23.94
C PHE A 94 11.44 -1.43 23.27
N TRP A 95 11.04 -0.68 22.25
CA TRP A 95 11.89 0.28 21.55
C TRP A 95 11.98 1.67 22.24
N ILE A 96 11.24 1.89 23.34
CA ILE A 96 11.25 3.16 24.11
C ILE A 96 12.26 3.14 25.27
N VAL A 97 12.80 1.96 25.63
CA VAL A 97 13.79 1.78 26.71
C VAL A 97 15.18 1.61 26.12
#